data_AF-A0A021W1E2-F1
#
_entry.id   AF-A0A021W1E2-F1
#
_cell.length_a   1.000
_cell.length_b   1.000
_cell.length_c   1.000
_cell.angle_alpha   90.00
_cell.angle_beta   90.00
_cell.angle_gamma   90.00
#
_symmetry.space_group_name_H-M   'P 1'
#
loop_
_entity.id
_entity.type
_entity.pdbx_description
1 polymer ?
#
loop_
_entity_poly.entity_id
_entity_poly.type
_entity_poly.pdbx_seq_one_letter_code
_entity_poly.pdbx_strand_id
1 'polypeptide(L)'
;MTPESLAESIEKTRFELMRGQHWSDLRASERETRVDLARRALEESGVAAQIDAVRRQADRVPDLEDLVARHEAEILGLESRLAEETAALQRRLDTERSAHAAEVADLEGQLASMRHQRDRAEARVAATEAVVAGVRDLVTAPIEIDPDDDAAEPEHAPPVTSVPNPSTEGGGHNRRPIFRMARSAPAT
;
A
#
# COMPACT_ATOMS: atom_id res chain seq x y z
N MET A 1 54.57 3.49 18.40
CA MET A 1 55.88 2.79 18.38
C MET A 1 56.58 3.16 17.08
N THR A 2 57.78 3.74 17.15
CA THR A 2 58.61 4.13 15.99
C THR A 2 59.75 3.13 15.79
N PRO A 3 60.35 3.04 14.59
CA PRO A 3 61.54 2.20 14.35
C PRO A 3 62.69 2.50 15.33
N GLU A 4 62.87 3.76 15.70
CA GLU A 4 63.85 4.20 16.69
C GLU A 4 63.54 3.68 18.10
N SER A 5 62.28 3.83 18.57
CA SER A 5 61.87 3.30 19.88
C SER A 5 61.96 1.77 19.96
N LEU A 6 61.76 1.09 18.83
CA LEU A 6 61.90 -0.36 18.72
C LEU A 6 63.38 -0.76 18.73
N ALA A 7 64.23 -0.08 17.96
CA ALA A 7 65.68 -0.30 17.96
C ALA A 7 66.27 -0.14 19.38
N GLU A 8 65.87 0.92 20.08
CA GLU A 8 66.27 1.15 21.47
C GLU A 8 65.80 0.03 22.40
N SER A 9 64.54 -0.38 22.29
CA SER A 9 63.98 -1.46 23.12
C SER A 9 64.68 -2.80 22.87
N ILE A 10 64.99 -3.11 21.60
CA ILE A 10 65.71 -4.33 21.20
C ILE A 10 67.13 -4.30 21.76
N GLU A 11 67.89 -3.21 21.57
CA GLU A 11 69.27 -3.14 22.02
C GLU A 11 69.39 -3.08 23.54
N LYS A 12 68.47 -2.38 24.21
CA LYS A 12 68.36 -2.41 25.67
C LYS A 12 68.19 -3.84 26.18
N THR A 13 67.19 -4.55 25.66
CA THR A 13 66.88 -5.93 26.06
C THR A 13 68.06 -6.86 25.75
N ARG A 14 68.64 -6.76 24.56
CA ARG A 14 69.80 -7.56 24.13
C ARG A 14 71.02 -7.34 25.02
N PHE A 15 71.34 -6.09 25.33
CA PHE A 15 72.49 -5.74 26.17
C PHE A 15 72.33 -6.29 27.59
N GLU A 16 71.17 -6.05 28.20
CA GLU A 16 70.87 -6.51 29.56
C GLU A 16 70.92 -8.04 29.65
N LEU A 17 70.36 -8.75 28.66
CA LEU A 17 70.40 -10.22 28.59
C LEU A 17 71.81 -10.79 28.35
N MET A 18 72.60 -10.18 27.47
CA MET A 18 73.90 -10.72 27.09
C MET A 18 75.02 -10.38 28.07
N ARG A 19 74.94 -9.22 28.73
CA ARG A 19 76.02 -8.70 29.58
C ARG A 19 75.68 -8.74 31.07
N GLY A 20 74.42 -8.94 31.45
CA GLY A 20 73.99 -8.92 32.84
C GLY A 20 74.22 -7.58 33.54
N GLN A 21 74.36 -6.50 32.77
CA GLN A 21 74.54 -5.12 33.23
C GLN A 21 73.34 -4.29 32.81
N HIS A 22 73.07 -3.18 33.51
CA HIS A 22 71.95 -2.32 33.15
C HIS A 22 72.30 -1.44 31.95
N TRP A 23 71.34 -1.27 31.03
CA TRP A 23 71.50 -0.41 29.86
C TRP A 23 71.85 1.05 30.22
N SER A 24 71.37 1.51 31.38
CA SER A 24 71.67 2.82 31.94
C SER A 24 73.16 3.04 32.25
N ASP A 25 73.93 1.96 32.44
CA ASP A 25 75.33 2.01 32.85
C ASP A 25 76.27 2.34 31.67
N LEU A 26 75.79 2.18 30.44
CA LEU A 26 76.51 2.60 29.23
C LEU A 26 76.62 4.13 29.14
N ARG A 27 77.70 4.61 28.52
CA ARG A 27 77.81 6.04 28.18
C ARG A 27 76.73 6.40 27.16
N ALA A 28 76.26 7.66 27.20
CA ALA A 28 75.22 8.13 26.29
C ALA A 28 75.58 7.93 24.80
N SER A 29 76.82 8.25 24.41
CA SER A 29 77.31 8.06 23.04
C SER A 29 77.40 6.59 22.62
N GLU A 30 77.68 5.67 23.55
CA GLU A 30 77.72 4.24 23.28
C GLU A 30 76.30 3.68 23.08
N ARG A 31 75.32 4.15 23.87
CA ARG A 31 73.91 3.82 23.66
C ARG A 31 73.45 4.30 22.29
N GLU A 32 73.68 5.58 21.98
CA GLU A 32 73.30 6.19 20.70
C GLU A 32 73.85 5.39 19.51
N THR A 33 75.15 5.08 19.53
CA THR A 33 75.80 4.29 18.46
C THR A 33 75.17 2.91 18.28
N ARG A 34 74.83 2.23 19.39
CA ARG A 34 74.19 0.91 19.34
C ARG A 34 72.78 0.98 18.78
N VAL A 35 71.98 1.95 19.23
CA VAL A 35 70.63 2.19 18.73
C VAL A 35 70.66 2.52 17.24
N ASP A 36 71.61 3.35 16.79
CA ASP A 36 71.78 3.68 15.38
C ASP A 36 72.12 2.45 14.53
N LEU A 37 72.99 1.57 15.03
CA LEU A 37 73.34 0.33 14.32
C LEU A 37 72.14 -0.61 14.19
N ALA A 38 71.37 -0.76 15.27
CA ALA A 38 70.16 -1.57 15.27
C ALA A 38 69.07 -0.96 14.37
N ARG A 39 68.91 0.36 14.36
CA ARG A 39 67.99 1.07 13.47
C ARG A 39 68.34 0.81 12.00
N ARG A 40 69.61 0.93 11.61
CA ARG A 40 70.06 0.60 10.24
C ARG A 40 69.78 -0.86 9.88
N ALA A 41 70.01 -1.79 10.81
CA ALA A 41 69.67 -3.20 10.57
C ALA A 41 68.16 -3.43 10.37
N LEU A 42 67.30 -2.70 11.10
CA LEU A 42 65.84 -2.74 10.91
C LEU A 42 65.41 -2.11 9.58
N GLU A 43 66.10 -1.07 9.12
CA GLU A 43 65.89 -0.44 7.82
C GLU A 43 66.31 -1.38 6.68
N GLU A 44 67.52 -1.95 6.75
CA GLU A 44 68.09 -2.86 5.74
C GLU A 44 67.31 -4.18 5.63
N SER A 45 66.78 -4.71 6.73
CA SER A 45 65.94 -5.90 6.73
C SER A 45 64.50 -5.63 6.26
N GLY A 46 64.12 -4.37 6.04
CA GLY A 46 62.77 -3.96 5.65
C GLY A 46 61.74 -3.97 6.78
N VAL A 47 62.13 -4.32 8.01
CA VAL A 47 61.23 -4.34 9.18
C VAL A 47 60.70 -2.93 9.49
N ALA A 48 61.54 -1.90 9.36
CA ALA A 48 61.11 -0.51 9.54
C ALA A 48 59.98 -0.13 8.57
N ALA A 49 60.10 -0.52 7.30
CA ALA A 49 59.08 -0.26 6.28
C ALA A 49 57.77 -1.02 6.56
N GLN A 50 57.84 -2.24 7.08
CA GLN A 50 56.66 -3.01 7.49
C GLN A 50 55.96 -2.37 8.69
N ILE A 51 56.71 -1.89 9.70
CA ILE A 51 56.14 -1.17 10.85
C ILE A 51 55.40 0.09 10.40
N ASP A 52 56.00 0.85 9.49
CA ASP A 52 55.36 2.05 8.95
C ASP A 52 54.11 1.71 8.12
N ALA A 53 54.12 0.61 7.37
CA ALA A 53 52.94 0.12 6.65
C ALA A 53 51.80 -0.27 7.61
N VAL A 54 52.10 -1.05 8.65
CA VAL A 54 51.13 -1.42 9.68
C VAL A 54 50.59 -0.19 10.40
N ARG A 55 51.44 0.78 10.72
CA ARG A 55 50.99 2.04 11.36
C ARG A 55 50.03 2.81 10.47
N ARG A 56 50.38 3.00 9.19
CA ARG A 56 49.48 3.66 8.23
C ARG A 56 48.15 2.93 8.06
N GLN A 57 48.15 1.60 8.18
CA GLN A 57 46.92 0.83 8.14
C GLN A 57 46.11 1.01 9.43
N ALA A 58 46.75 0.98 10.60
CA ALA A 58 46.11 1.26 11.88
C ALA A 58 45.51 2.67 11.94
N ASP A 59 46.23 3.67 11.40
CA ASP A 59 45.75 5.05 11.33
C ASP A 59 44.47 5.19 10.47
N ARG A 60 44.23 4.27 9.52
CA ARG A 60 43.02 4.24 8.69
C ARG A 60 41.85 3.48 9.31
N VAL A 61 42.09 2.67 10.34
CA VAL A 61 41.02 1.86 10.97
C VAL A 61 39.88 2.73 11.50
N PRO A 62 40.15 3.83 12.24
CA PRO A 62 39.07 4.70 12.73
C PRO A 62 38.22 5.30 11.59
N ASP A 63 38.85 5.71 10.49
CA ASP A 63 38.14 6.26 9.33
C ASP A 63 37.23 5.20 8.68
N LEU A 64 37.68 3.94 8.63
CA LEU A 64 36.89 2.83 8.12
C LEU A 64 35.74 2.45 9.05
N GLU A 65 35.97 2.46 10.37
CA GLU A 65 34.91 2.24 11.38
C GLU A 65 33.82 3.31 11.27
N ASP A 66 34.20 4.58 11.12
CA ASP A 66 33.28 5.69 10.91
C ASP A 66 32.48 5.53 9.60
N LEU A 67 33.13 5.11 8.52
CA LEU A 67 32.46 4.86 7.24
C LEU A 67 31.45 3.71 7.35
N VAL A 68 31.82 2.61 8.01
CA VAL A 68 30.92 1.48 8.25
C VAL A 68 29.71 1.93 9.07
N ALA A 69 29.92 2.66 10.17
CA ALA A 69 28.83 3.15 11.01
C ALA A 69 27.86 4.07 10.26
N ARG A 70 28.38 4.95 9.38
CA ARG A 70 27.53 5.81 8.53
C ARG A 70 26.71 4.98 7.55
N HIS A 71 27.33 4.01 6.88
CA HIS A 71 26.63 3.16 5.94
C HIS A 71 25.58 2.27 6.62
N GLU A 72 25.86 1.75 7.82
CA GLU A 72 24.86 1.01 8.60
C GLU A 72 23.65 1.90 8.95
N ALA A 73 23.90 3.14 9.38
CA ALA A 73 22.82 4.10 9.66
C ALA A 73 22.01 4.45 8.40
N GLU A 74 22.67 4.63 7.25
CA GLU A 74 22.00 4.85 5.96
C GLU A 74 21.13 3.67 5.56
N ILE A 75 21.65 2.44 5.67
CA ILE A 75 20.90 1.20 5.35
C ILE A 75 19.67 1.09 6.23
N LEU A 76 19.80 1.26 7.55
CA LEU A 76 18.66 1.21 8.47
C LEU A 76 17.61 2.28 8.15
N GLY A 77 18.06 3.50 7.79
CA GLY A 77 17.17 4.57 7.35
C GLY A 77 16.41 4.22 6.07
N LEU A 78 17.09 3.64 5.09
CA LEU A 78 16.50 3.20 3.83
C LEU A 78 15.51 2.04 4.03
N GLU A 79 15.84 1.06 4.87
CA GLU A 79 14.95 -0.05 5.21
C GLU A 79 13.66 0.44 5.87
N SER A 80 13.77 1.37 6.83
CA SER A 80 12.60 1.97 7.49
C SER A 80 11.71 2.70 6.48
N ARG A 81 12.30 3.52 5.60
CA ARG A 81 11.57 4.25 4.58
C ARG A 81 10.88 3.32 3.58
N LEU A 82 11.58 2.27 3.13
CA LEU A 82 11.02 1.26 2.24
C LEU A 82 9.83 0.54 2.88
N ALA A 83 9.93 0.19 4.16
CA ALA A 83 8.84 -0.44 4.90
C ALA A 83 7.62 0.47 5.00
N GLU A 84 7.82 1.77 5.29
CA GLU A 84 6.75 2.77 5.33
C GLU A 84 6.07 2.97 3.96
N GLU A 85 6.86 3.12 2.89
CA GLU A 85 6.36 3.28 1.53
C GLU A 85 5.59 2.03 1.07
N THR A 86 6.11 0.83 1.37
CA THR A 86 5.43 -0.44 1.07
C THR A 86 4.09 -0.54 1.80
N ALA A 87 4.06 -0.21 3.09
CA ALA A 87 2.83 -0.21 3.88
C ALA A 87 1.81 0.83 3.39
N ALA A 88 2.28 2.01 2.95
CA ALA A 88 1.43 3.03 2.34
C ALA A 88 0.80 2.55 1.02
N LEU A 89 1.61 1.96 0.14
CA LEU A 89 1.15 1.39 -1.13
C LEU A 89 0.16 0.25 -0.92
N GLN A 90 0.42 -0.63 0.06
CA GLN A 90 -0.49 -1.72 0.39
C GLN A 90 -1.86 -1.22 0.85
N ARG A 91 -1.88 -0.23 1.76
CA ARG A 91 -3.14 0.39 2.22
C ARG A 91 -3.91 1.05 1.07
N ARG A 92 -3.20 1.71 0.15
CA ARG A 92 -3.82 2.31 -1.03
C ARG A 92 -4.43 1.24 -1.94
N LEU A 93 -3.68 0.17 -2.22
CA LEU A 93 -4.16 -0.96 -3.02
C LEU A 93 -5.41 -1.60 -2.42
N ASP A 94 -5.43 -1.82 -1.11
CA ASP A 94 -6.56 -2.43 -0.41
C ASP A 94 -7.79 -1.50 -0.44
N THR A 95 -7.58 -0.20 -0.33
CA THR A 95 -8.64 0.82 -0.47
C THR A 95 -9.24 0.79 -1.89
N GLU A 96 -8.42 0.86 -2.93
CA GLU A 96 -8.88 0.82 -4.32
C GLU A 96 -9.60 -0.50 -4.64
N ARG A 97 -9.09 -1.63 -4.15
CA ARG A 97 -9.76 -2.94 -4.30
C ARG A 97 -11.14 -2.94 -3.66
N SER A 98 -11.26 -2.39 -2.46
CA SER A 98 -12.56 -2.31 -1.77
C SER A 98 -13.55 -1.39 -2.50
N ALA A 99 -13.06 -0.26 -3.04
CA ALA A 99 -13.87 0.66 -3.81
C ALA A 99 -14.38 0.01 -5.11
N HIS A 100 -13.49 -0.65 -5.86
CA HIS A 100 -13.88 -1.37 -7.07
C HIS A 100 -14.83 -2.55 -6.78
N ALA A 101 -14.62 -3.29 -5.70
CA ALA A 101 -15.55 -4.36 -5.31
C ALA A 101 -16.96 -3.81 -5.03
N ALA A 102 -17.06 -2.65 -4.36
CA ALA A 102 -18.33 -1.98 -4.12
C ALA A 102 -18.98 -1.48 -5.42
N GLU A 103 -18.19 -0.89 -6.32
CA GLU A 103 -18.65 -0.44 -7.63
C GLU A 103 -19.19 -1.59 -8.49
N VAL A 104 -18.47 -2.72 -8.53
CA VAL A 104 -18.93 -3.93 -9.24
C VAL A 104 -20.26 -4.43 -8.66
N ALA A 105 -20.38 -4.51 -7.34
CA ALA A 105 -21.62 -4.95 -6.69
C ALA A 105 -22.80 -4.01 -7.00
N ASP A 106 -22.57 -2.69 -7.05
CA ASP A 106 -23.60 -1.72 -7.44
C ASP A 106 -24.03 -1.92 -8.90
N LEU A 107 -23.08 -2.05 -9.83
CA LEU A 107 -23.35 -2.29 -11.24
C LEU A 107 -24.11 -3.61 -11.48
N GLU A 108 -23.75 -4.68 -10.75
CA GLU A 108 -24.48 -5.95 -10.79
C GLU A 108 -25.94 -5.78 -10.31
N GLY A 109 -26.16 -5.01 -9.25
CA GLY A 109 -27.48 -4.66 -8.76
C GLY A 109 -28.30 -3.85 -9.76
N GLN A 110 -27.70 -2.84 -10.39
CA GLN A 110 -28.34 -2.05 -11.45
C GLN A 110 -28.71 -2.95 -12.64
N LEU A 111 -27.82 -3.84 -13.05
CA LEU A 111 -28.04 -4.76 -14.16
C LEU A 111 -29.19 -5.74 -13.86
N ALA A 112 -29.26 -6.28 -12.64
CA ALA A 112 -30.38 -7.12 -12.21
C ALA A 112 -31.71 -6.37 -12.23
N SER A 113 -31.74 -5.11 -11.76
CA SER A 113 -32.92 -4.24 -11.82
C SER A 113 -33.37 -3.99 -13.25
N MET A 114 -32.44 -3.67 -14.17
CA MET A 114 -32.75 -3.42 -15.58
C MET A 114 -33.30 -4.66 -16.28
N ARG A 115 -32.74 -5.86 -15.99
CA ARG A 115 -33.28 -7.13 -16.48
C ARG A 115 -34.73 -7.33 -16.02
N HIS A 116 -35.00 -7.11 -14.74
CA HIS A 116 -36.36 -7.23 -14.19
C HIS A 116 -37.35 -6.23 -14.81
N GLN A 117 -36.91 -4.99 -15.07
CA GLN A 117 -37.73 -3.99 -15.76
C GLN A 117 -38.03 -4.40 -17.20
N ARG A 118 -37.04 -4.92 -17.92
CA ARG A 118 -37.22 -5.46 -19.27
C ARG A 118 -38.23 -6.61 -19.27
N ASP A 119 -38.06 -7.59 -18.39
CA ASP A 119 -38.95 -8.77 -18.34
C ASP A 119 -40.41 -8.36 -18.05
N ARG A 120 -40.62 -7.38 -17.16
CA ARG A 120 -41.96 -6.80 -16.94
C ARG A 120 -42.51 -6.06 -18.16
N ALA A 121 -41.67 -5.32 -18.88
CA ALA A 121 -42.09 -4.60 -20.08
C ALA A 121 -42.50 -5.60 -21.17
N GLU A 122 -41.73 -6.66 -21.38
CA GLU A 122 -42.04 -7.75 -22.31
C GLU A 122 -43.36 -8.44 -21.94
N ALA A 123 -43.57 -8.76 -20.67
CA ALA A 123 -44.83 -9.35 -20.20
C ALA A 123 -46.04 -8.42 -20.43
N ARG A 124 -45.87 -7.10 -20.25
CA ARG A 124 -46.92 -6.12 -20.54
C ARG A 124 -47.22 -6.04 -22.04
N VAL A 125 -46.20 -6.05 -22.88
CA VAL A 125 -46.36 -6.05 -24.35
C VAL A 125 -47.13 -7.31 -24.77
N ALA A 126 -46.70 -8.50 -24.32
CA ALA A 126 -47.39 -9.76 -24.63
C ALA A 126 -48.86 -9.75 -24.16
N ALA A 127 -49.15 -9.22 -22.97
CA ALA A 127 -50.52 -9.07 -22.48
C ALA A 127 -51.35 -8.11 -23.35
N THR A 128 -50.77 -6.98 -23.76
CA THR A 128 -51.46 -6.03 -24.66
C THR A 128 -51.70 -6.62 -26.05
N GLU A 129 -50.75 -7.38 -26.59
CA GLU A 129 -50.91 -8.06 -27.88
C GLU A 129 -52.03 -9.09 -27.82
N ALA A 130 -52.14 -9.86 -26.72
CA ALA A 130 -53.24 -10.80 -26.51
C ALA A 130 -54.61 -10.11 -26.43
N VAL A 131 -54.69 -8.96 -25.75
CA VAL A 131 -55.93 -8.16 -25.70
C VAL A 131 -56.29 -7.62 -27.09
N VAL A 132 -55.33 -7.10 -27.84
CA VAL A 132 -55.55 -6.60 -29.21
C VAL A 132 -56.01 -7.72 -30.13
N ALA A 133 -55.44 -8.92 -30.01
CA ALA A 133 -55.88 -10.09 -30.75
C ALA A 133 -57.34 -10.46 -30.40
N GLY A 134 -57.70 -10.53 -29.11
CA GLY A 134 -59.06 -10.80 -28.69
C GLY A 134 -60.08 -9.75 -29.15
N VAL A 135 -59.72 -8.46 -29.13
CA VAL A 135 -60.57 -7.38 -29.68
C VAL A 135 -60.72 -7.53 -31.18
N ARG A 136 -59.64 -7.87 -31.91
CA ARG A 136 -59.71 -8.13 -33.35
C ARG A 136 -60.67 -9.28 -33.64
N ASP A 137 -60.55 -10.39 -32.93
CA ASP A 137 -61.40 -11.57 -33.12
C ASP A 137 -62.89 -11.23 -32.88
N LEU A 138 -63.19 -10.46 -31.83
CA LEU A 138 -64.55 -9.98 -31.52
C LEU A 138 -65.13 -9.10 -32.65
N VAL A 139 -64.32 -8.22 -33.24
CA VAL A 139 -64.73 -7.34 -34.35
C VAL A 139 -64.95 -8.13 -35.64
N THR A 140 -64.20 -9.21 -35.86
CA THR A 140 -64.32 -10.06 -37.06
C THR A 140 -65.26 -11.25 -36.91
N ALA A 141 -65.80 -11.49 -35.72
CA ALA A 141 -66.78 -12.54 -35.49
C ALA A 141 -68.05 -12.27 -36.31
N PRO A 142 -68.62 -13.28 -36.99
CA PRO A 142 -69.90 -13.13 -37.68
C PRO A 142 -70.97 -12.79 -36.64
N ILE A 143 -71.71 -11.71 -36.86
CA ILE A 143 -72.93 -11.44 -36.09
C ILE A 143 -73.96 -12.46 -36.59
N GLU A 144 -74.15 -13.54 -35.85
CA GLU A 144 -75.39 -14.33 -35.93
C GLU A 144 -76.52 -13.45 -35.40
N ILE A 145 -77.17 -12.72 -36.30
CA ILE A 145 -78.51 -12.20 -36.05
C ILE A 145 -79.41 -13.42 -36.23
N ASP A 146 -79.85 -14.00 -35.12
CA ASP A 146 -80.90 -15.01 -35.12
C ASP A 146 -82.19 -14.31 -35.63
N PRO A 147 -82.73 -14.67 -36.80
CA PRO A 147 -83.84 -13.93 -37.41
C PRO A 147 -85.20 -14.22 -36.77
N ASP A 148 -85.29 -15.02 -35.70
CA ASP A 148 -86.56 -15.52 -35.14
C ASP A 148 -86.91 -15.03 -33.72
N ASP A 149 -86.23 -14.01 -33.17
CA ASP A 149 -86.52 -13.49 -31.81
C ASP A 149 -87.46 -12.27 -31.77
N ASP A 150 -88.50 -12.27 -32.60
CA ASP A 150 -89.54 -11.22 -32.66
C ASP A 150 -90.81 -11.57 -31.85
N ALA A 151 -90.73 -12.51 -30.90
CA ALA A 151 -91.90 -12.90 -30.10
C ALA A 151 -91.58 -13.37 -28.66
N ALA A 152 -91.14 -12.45 -27.79
CA ALA A 152 -91.36 -12.60 -26.34
C ALA A 152 -91.46 -11.25 -25.61
N GLU A 153 -92.53 -11.12 -24.82
CA GLU A 153 -92.95 -9.95 -24.03
C GLU A 153 -91.94 -9.49 -22.96
N PRO A 154 -92.02 -8.24 -22.48
CA PRO A 154 -91.07 -7.70 -21.51
C PRO A 154 -91.44 -8.15 -20.09
N GLU A 155 -90.68 -9.07 -19.51
CA GLU A 155 -90.73 -9.35 -18.07
C GLU A 155 -89.42 -9.02 -17.35
N HIS A 156 -89.55 -8.08 -16.41
CA HIS A 156 -88.81 -7.92 -15.17
C HIS A 156 -87.29 -7.64 -15.17
N ALA A 157 -86.99 -6.38 -14.88
CA ALA A 157 -85.73 -5.94 -14.29
C ALA A 157 -85.50 -6.54 -12.88
N PRO A 158 -84.28 -7.00 -12.57
CA PRO A 158 -83.80 -7.11 -11.20
C PRO A 158 -82.78 -6.00 -10.85
N PRO A 159 -82.50 -5.80 -9.54
CA PRO A 159 -82.32 -4.47 -8.95
C PRO A 159 -80.89 -3.91 -9.03
N VAL A 160 -80.84 -2.59 -8.98
CA VAL A 160 -79.64 -1.77 -8.82
C VAL A 160 -79.06 -2.01 -7.42
N THR A 161 -77.97 -2.76 -7.30
CA THR A 161 -77.12 -2.72 -6.11
C THR A 161 -76.05 -1.65 -6.28
N SER A 162 -76.22 -0.59 -5.50
CA SER A 162 -75.28 0.50 -5.36
C SER A 162 -74.09 0.15 -4.45
N VAL A 163 -72.97 0.89 -4.66
CA VAL A 163 -71.93 1.32 -3.70
C VAL A 163 -70.69 0.41 -3.55
N PRO A 164 -69.45 0.92 -3.29
CA PRO A 164 -68.94 2.30 -3.24
C PRO A 164 -67.72 2.62 -4.13
N ASN A 165 -67.64 3.90 -4.46
CA ASN A 165 -66.40 4.64 -4.68
C ASN A 165 -65.72 4.94 -3.32
N PRO A 166 -64.38 4.88 -3.18
CA PRO A 166 -63.70 5.69 -2.19
C PRO A 166 -62.91 6.81 -2.86
N SER A 167 -63.42 8.03 -2.68
CA SER A 167 -62.67 9.27 -2.80
C SER A 167 -61.44 9.26 -1.88
N THR A 168 -60.35 9.79 -2.43
CA THR A 168 -59.46 10.79 -1.82
C THR A 168 -59.75 11.20 -0.36
N GLU A 169 -58.76 11.03 0.53
CA GLU A 169 -58.40 12.02 1.56
C GLU A 169 -57.12 11.67 2.33
N GLY A 170 -56.33 12.70 2.67
CA GLY A 170 -55.25 12.70 3.67
C GLY A 170 -53.86 12.36 3.11
N GLY A 171 -52.93 13.27 2.82
CA GLY A 171 -52.66 14.52 3.53
C GLY A 171 -51.77 14.27 4.75
N GLY A 172 -50.46 14.46 4.61
CA GLY A 172 -49.51 14.37 5.72
C GLY A 172 -48.07 14.32 5.21
N HIS A 173 -47.52 15.45 4.73
CA HIS A 173 -46.62 16.30 5.49
C HIS A 173 -45.20 15.74 5.72
N ASN A 174 -44.29 16.38 4.98
CA ASN A 174 -43.11 17.08 5.49
C ASN A 174 -41.73 16.39 5.55
N ARG A 175 -40.81 17.17 4.98
CA ARG A 175 -39.41 17.42 5.39
C ARG A 175 -38.32 16.50 4.83
N ARG A 176 -37.78 16.99 3.71
CA ARG A 176 -36.34 17.02 3.43
C ARG A 176 -35.53 17.36 4.69
N PRO A 177 -34.43 16.64 4.96
CA PRO A 177 -33.24 17.22 5.55
C PRO A 177 -32.31 17.66 4.42
N ILE A 178 -32.04 18.97 4.40
CA ILE A 178 -30.90 19.56 3.71
C ILE A 178 -29.68 19.19 4.57
N PHE A 179 -28.86 18.26 4.13
CA PHE A 179 -27.53 18.09 4.71
C PHE A 179 -26.56 19.04 4.02
N ARG A 180 -26.26 20.12 4.74
CA ARG A 180 -25.21 21.09 4.51
C ARG A 180 -24.02 20.69 5.39
N MET A 181 -22.93 20.20 4.80
CA MET A 181 -21.58 20.24 5.38
C MET A 181 -20.61 20.42 4.21
N ALA A 182 -20.10 21.64 4.00
CA ALA A 182 -18.89 22.20 4.63
C ALA A 182 -17.69 21.97 3.70
N ARG A 183 -17.45 22.95 2.81
CA ARG A 183 -16.14 23.15 2.21
C ARG A 183 -15.20 23.58 3.33
N SER A 184 -14.23 22.74 3.66
CA SER A 184 -13.05 23.16 4.41
C SER A 184 -11.93 23.39 3.39
N ALA A 185 -11.38 24.60 3.38
CA ALA A 185 -10.16 24.94 2.67
C ALA A 185 -8.95 24.25 3.33
N PRO A 186 -7.85 24.03 2.60
CA PRO A 186 -6.54 24.04 3.20
C PRO A 186 -5.90 25.42 3.01
N ALA A 187 -5.54 26.04 4.13
CA ALA A 187 -4.51 27.07 4.20
C ALA A 187 -3.18 26.36 4.44
N THR A 188 -2.28 26.37 3.46
CA THR A 188 -0.86 26.79 3.53
C THR A 188 -0.20 26.57 2.19
#